data_AF-H2B3M6-F1
#
_entry.id   AF-H2B3M6-F1
#
_cell.length_a   1.000
_cell.length_b   1.000
_cell.length_c   1.000
_cell.angle_alpha   90.00
_cell.angle_beta   90.00
_cell.angle_gamma   90.00
#
_symmetry.space_group_name_H-M   'P 1'
#
loop_
_entity.id
_entity.type
_entity.pdbx_description
1 polymer ?
#
loop_
_entity_poly.entity_id
_entity_poly.type
_entity_poly.pdbx_seq_one_letter_code
_entity_poly.pdbx_strand_id
1 'polypeptide(L)'
;DIGDIIRGKDLYRGGGRGKGKDKLEDNLKTIFKNIYEKLLQENQKNGKNEELKTRYQDENGGNYYQLREDWWALNRKEVWKAITCGATMNDIFSKNIRNSRTTLFDYNCGHHKDNNVPTNLDYVPQHLR
;
A
#
# COMPACT_ATOMS: atom_id res chain seq x y z
N ASP A 1 6.02 5.05 3.58
CA ASP A 1 5.05 5.43 4.62
C ASP A 1 3.59 5.30 4.21
N ILE A 2 3.14 5.88 3.09
CA ILE A 2 1.72 5.75 2.65
C ILE A 2 1.26 4.28 2.65
N GLY A 3 2.07 3.35 2.13
CA GLY A 3 1.74 1.92 2.18
C GLY A 3 1.55 1.37 3.59
N ASP A 4 2.31 1.83 4.58
CA ASP A 4 2.14 1.41 5.97
C ASP A 4 0.89 1.99 6.61
N ILE A 5 0.52 3.23 6.26
CA ILE A 5 -0.74 3.83 6.70
C ILE A 5 -1.92 3.01 6.16
N ILE A 6 -1.95 2.74 4.84
CA ILE A 6 -3.01 1.95 4.20
C ILE A 6 -3.11 0.55 4.82
N ARG A 7 -1.97 -0.07 5.14
CA ARG A 7 -1.90 -1.43 5.69
C ARG A 7 -2.05 -1.51 7.21
N GLY A 8 -2.21 -0.38 7.91
CA GLY A 8 -2.32 -0.34 9.37
C GLY A 8 -1.01 -0.69 10.10
N LYS A 9 0.14 -0.52 9.45
CA LYS A 9 1.49 -0.79 9.96
C LYS A 9 2.27 0.46 10.37
N ASP A 10 1.70 1.65 10.15
CA ASP A 10 2.35 2.91 10.49
C ASP A 10 2.52 3.09 12.02
N LEU A 11 3.73 3.38 12.45
CA LEU A 11 4.15 3.52 13.85
C LEU A 11 3.98 4.94 14.39
N TYR A 12 3.74 5.95 13.55
CA TYR A 12 3.68 7.35 13.98
C TYR A 12 2.50 7.60 14.93
N ARG A 13 2.71 8.08 16.17
CA ARG A 13 1.62 8.27 17.16
C ARG A 13 1.00 9.68 17.18
N GLY A 14 1.15 10.46 16.11
CA GLY A 14 0.52 11.79 16.03
C GLY A 14 1.21 12.90 16.83
N GLY A 15 2.45 12.69 17.32
CA GLY A 15 3.27 13.74 17.93
C GLY A 15 2.61 14.50 19.11
N GLY A 16 1.78 13.81 19.91
CA GLY A 16 1.01 14.43 21.01
C GLY A 16 -0.32 15.07 20.60
N ARG A 17 -0.63 15.13 19.30
CA ARG A 17 -1.91 15.59 18.71
C ARG A 17 -2.75 14.43 18.16
N GLY A 18 -2.73 13.28 18.84
CA GLY A 18 -3.15 11.94 18.36
C GLY A 18 -4.51 11.83 17.64
N LYS A 19 -5.45 12.77 17.85
CA LYS A 19 -6.81 12.75 17.29
C LYS A 19 -6.88 12.62 15.76
N GLY A 20 -5.89 13.13 15.02
CA GLY A 20 -5.88 13.08 13.56
C GLY A 20 -5.60 11.67 13.01
N LYS A 21 -4.71 10.91 13.67
CA LYS A 21 -4.36 9.56 13.24
C LYS A 21 -5.49 8.57 13.52
N ASP A 22 -6.07 8.64 14.70
CA ASP A 22 -7.14 7.72 15.09
C ASP A 22 -8.33 7.85 14.13
N LYS A 23 -8.72 9.10 13.81
CA LYS A 23 -9.77 9.38 12.82
C LYS A 23 -9.44 8.82 11.44
N LEU A 24 -8.19 8.93 10.99
CA LEU A 24 -7.75 8.38 9.71
C LEU A 24 -7.84 6.85 9.72
N GLU A 25 -7.35 6.21 10.77
CA GLU A 25 -7.38 4.75 10.91
C GLU A 25 -8.82 4.21 10.98
N ASP A 26 -9.71 4.87 11.73
CA ASP A 26 -11.12 4.49 11.81
C ASP A 26 -11.84 4.62 10.46
N ASN A 27 -11.51 5.65 9.68
CA ASN A 27 -12.01 5.79 8.32
C ASN A 27 -11.50 4.65 7.42
N LEU A 28 -10.22 4.29 7.51
CA LEU A 28 -9.66 3.18 6.74
C LEU A 28 -10.33 1.85 7.11
N LYS A 29 -10.54 1.57 8.41
CA LYS A 29 -11.27 0.38 8.87
C LYS A 29 -12.68 0.32 8.28
N THR A 30 -13.38 1.46 8.29
CA THR A 30 -14.73 1.57 7.72
C THR A 30 -14.72 1.30 6.22
N ILE A 31 -13.77 1.88 5.48
CA ILE A 31 -13.64 1.65 4.02
C ILE A 31 -13.37 0.17 3.73
N PHE A 32 -12.42 -0.45 4.43
CA PHE A 32 -12.06 -1.85 4.19
C PHE A 32 -13.15 -2.83 4.62
N LYS A 33 -13.93 -2.51 5.66
CA LYS A 33 -15.18 -3.22 5.99
C LYS A 33 -16.15 -3.21 4.82
N ASN A 34 -16.43 -2.04 4.25
CA ASN A 34 -17.35 -1.91 3.13
C ASN A 34 -16.84 -2.65 1.87
N ILE A 35 -15.53 -2.60 1.61
CA ILE A 35 -14.91 -3.37 0.52
C ILE A 35 -15.10 -4.87 0.75
N TYR A 36 -14.86 -5.37 1.96
CA TYR A 36 -15.03 -6.77 2.30
C TYR A 36 -16.48 -7.24 2.15
N GLU A 37 -17.45 -6.48 2.68
CA GLU A 37 -18.88 -6.80 2.54
C GLU A 37 -19.32 -6.85 1.08
N LYS A 38 -18.88 -5.87 0.28
CA LYS A 38 -19.15 -5.85 -1.17
C LYS A 38 -18.51 -7.03 -1.90
N LEU A 39 -17.27 -7.38 -1.53
CA LEU A 39 -16.55 -8.53 -2.08
C LEU A 39 -17.32 -9.84 -1.84
N LEU A 40 -17.88 -10.04 -0.64
CA LEU A 40 -18.72 -11.21 -0.32
C LEU A 40 -20.06 -11.18 -1.07
N GLN A 41 -20.68 -10.00 -1.24
CA GLN A 41 -21.93 -9.87 -1.97
C GLN A 41 -21.74 -10.24 -3.46
N GLU A 42 -20.69 -9.72 -4.09
CA GLU A 42 -20.39 -9.97 -5.50
C GLU A 42 -20.03 -11.45 -5.77
N ASN A 43 -19.46 -12.14 -4.79
CA ASN A 43 -19.04 -13.54 -4.91
C ASN A 43 -20.04 -14.56 -4.37
N GLN A 44 -21.19 -14.11 -3.85
CA GLN A 44 -22.22 -14.99 -3.29
C GLN A 44 -22.70 -16.06 -4.29
N LYS A 45 -22.84 -15.68 -5.56
CA LYS A 45 -23.30 -16.60 -6.64
C LYS A 45 -22.21 -17.55 -7.13
N ASN A 46 -20.94 -17.24 -6.85
CA ASN A 46 -19.78 -17.99 -7.33
C ASN A 46 -19.31 -19.06 -6.34
N GLY A 47 -19.95 -19.19 -5.18
CA GLY A 47 -19.57 -20.13 -4.13
C GLY A 47 -18.24 -19.82 -3.42
N LYS A 48 -17.60 -18.68 -3.71
CA LYS A 48 -16.27 -18.31 -3.17
C LYS A 48 -16.31 -17.66 -1.79
N ASN A 49 -17.48 -17.45 -1.21
CA ASN A 49 -17.61 -16.69 0.04
C ASN A 49 -16.87 -17.35 1.21
N GLU A 50 -16.86 -18.68 1.32
CA GLU A 50 -16.14 -19.35 2.41
C GLU A 50 -14.62 -19.20 2.28
N GLU A 51 -14.08 -19.26 1.07
CA GLU A 51 -12.66 -18.99 0.81
C GLU A 51 -12.29 -17.54 1.16
N LEU A 52 -13.13 -16.58 0.75
CA LEU A 52 -12.92 -15.16 1.02
C LEU A 52 -13.01 -14.82 2.51
N LYS A 53 -13.97 -15.40 3.23
CA LYS A 53 -14.09 -15.26 4.69
C LYS A 53 -12.87 -15.84 5.41
N THR A 54 -12.37 -16.98 4.95
CA THR A 54 -11.19 -17.64 5.52
C THR A 54 -9.93 -16.81 5.24
N ARG A 55 -9.75 -16.34 4.00
CA ARG A 55 -8.57 -15.56 3.61
C ARG A 55 -8.53 -14.18 4.25
N TYR A 56 -9.67 -13.49 4.33
CA TYR A 56 -9.75 -12.14 4.87
C TYR A 56 -10.40 -12.11 6.25
N GLN A 57 -10.19 -13.20 7.01
CA GLN A 57 -10.73 -13.33 8.33
C GLN A 57 -10.21 -12.20 9.23
N ASP A 58 -11.12 -11.60 9.97
CA ASP A 58 -10.86 -10.40 10.76
C ASP A 58 -10.96 -10.72 12.26
N GLU A 59 -10.30 -11.81 12.68
CA GLU A 59 -10.25 -12.23 14.09
C GLU A 59 -9.64 -11.16 15.01
N ASN A 60 -8.89 -10.22 14.43
CA ASN A 60 -8.20 -9.12 15.13
C ASN A 60 -9.04 -7.83 15.25
N GLY A 61 -10.36 -7.90 15.05
CA GLY A 61 -11.28 -6.85 15.49
C GLY A 61 -11.42 -5.63 14.57
N GLY A 62 -11.67 -5.84 13.28
CA GLY A 62 -12.10 -4.75 12.38
C GLY A 62 -11.02 -4.20 11.46
N ASN A 63 -9.82 -4.79 11.42
CA ASN A 63 -8.69 -4.16 10.72
C ASN A 63 -8.41 -4.72 9.33
N TYR A 64 -8.88 -5.93 9.01
CA TYR A 64 -8.76 -6.50 7.65
C TYR A 64 -7.32 -6.51 7.11
N TYR A 65 -6.32 -6.80 7.95
CA TYR A 65 -4.90 -6.67 7.59
C TYR A 65 -4.55 -7.36 6.28
N GLN A 66 -5.01 -8.61 6.08
CA GLN A 66 -4.72 -9.37 4.87
C GLN A 66 -5.36 -8.75 3.62
N LEU A 67 -6.58 -8.22 3.74
CA LEU A 67 -7.24 -7.50 2.64
C LEU A 67 -6.51 -6.19 2.30
N ARG A 68 -6.04 -5.46 3.31
CA ARG A 68 -5.26 -4.22 3.12
C ARG A 68 -3.91 -4.49 2.46
N GLU A 69 -3.21 -5.57 2.84
CA GLU A 69 -1.97 -6.01 2.19
C GLU A 69 -2.20 -6.36 0.72
N ASP A 70 -3.21 -7.18 0.44
CA ASP A 70 -3.53 -7.60 -0.93
C ASP A 70 -3.97 -6.40 -1.79
N TRP A 71 -4.75 -5.47 -1.21
CA TRP A 71 -5.12 -4.22 -1.88
C TRP A 71 -3.90 -3.37 -2.20
N TRP A 72 -2.96 -3.21 -1.26
CA TRP A 72 -1.74 -2.45 -1.52
C TRP A 72 -0.89 -3.11 -2.60
N ALA A 73 -0.69 -4.43 -2.54
CA ALA A 73 0.08 -5.18 -3.52
C ALA A 73 -0.48 -5.02 -4.94
N LEU A 74 -1.81 -5.02 -5.08
CA LEU A 74 -2.49 -4.86 -6.37
C LEU A 74 -2.45 -3.41 -6.89
N ASN A 75 -2.55 -2.41 -6.01
CA ASN A 75 -2.73 -1.01 -6.39
C ASN A 75 -1.46 -0.15 -6.29
N ARG A 76 -0.36 -0.64 -5.70
CA ARG A 76 0.88 0.14 -5.48
C ARG A 76 1.45 0.78 -6.74
N LYS A 77 1.26 0.16 -7.91
CA LYS A 77 1.68 0.72 -9.20
C LYS A 77 0.92 1.99 -9.55
N GLU A 78 -0.40 1.99 -9.41
CA GLU A 78 -1.23 3.16 -9.69
C GLU A 78 -1.01 4.27 -8.66
N VAL A 79 -0.78 3.89 -7.39
CA VAL A 79 -0.35 4.84 -6.35
C VAL A 79 0.99 5.49 -6.70
N TRP A 80 1.97 4.70 -7.18
CA TRP A 80 3.26 5.25 -7.62
C TRP A 80 3.11 6.22 -8.79
N LYS A 81 2.31 5.88 -9.80
CA LYS A 81 2.01 6.79 -10.92
C LYS A 81 1.41 8.10 -10.43
N ALA A 82 0.48 8.05 -9.49
CA ALA A 82 -0.13 9.26 -8.91
C ALA A 82 0.92 10.12 -8.16
N ILE A 83 1.75 9.49 -7.32
CA ILE A 83 2.80 10.20 -6.55
C ILE A 83 3.84 10.84 -7.48
N THR A 84 4.17 10.17 -8.58
CA THR A 84 5.20 10.61 -9.54
C THR A 84 4.64 11.44 -10.70
N CYS A 85 3.34 11.79 -10.69
CA CYS A 85 2.69 12.50 -11.79
C CYS A 85 3.34 13.87 -12.11
N GLY A 86 3.90 14.53 -11.09
CA GLY A 86 4.63 15.80 -11.25
C GLY A 86 6.14 15.66 -11.46
N ALA A 87 6.68 14.45 -11.51
CA ALA A 87 8.12 14.24 -11.67
C ALA A 87 8.57 14.67 -13.06
N THR A 88 9.64 15.45 -13.11
CA THR A 88 10.26 15.97 -14.34
C THR A 88 11.38 15.06 -14.82
N MET A 89 11.94 15.33 -16.01
CA MET A 89 13.05 14.54 -16.54
C MET A 89 14.31 14.62 -15.66
N ASN A 90 14.46 15.67 -14.83
CA ASN A 90 15.58 15.81 -13.91
C ASN A 90 15.38 15.04 -12.59
N ASP A 91 14.16 14.55 -12.32
CA ASP A 91 13.85 13.73 -11.16
C ASP A 91 14.18 12.27 -11.47
N ILE A 92 15.38 11.85 -11.07
CA ILE A 92 15.94 10.56 -11.44
C ILE A 92 15.83 9.58 -10.28
N PHE A 93 15.20 8.44 -10.52
CA PHE A 93 15.36 7.27 -9.66
C PHE A 93 16.59 6.48 -10.11
N SER A 94 17.51 6.20 -9.20
CA SER A 94 18.68 5.39 -9.51
C SER A 94 18.97 4.35 -8.44
N LYS A 95 19.48 3.19 -8.85
CA LYS A 95 20.00 2.16 -7.96
C LYS A 95 21.45 1.90 -8.30
N ASN A 96 22.32 2.07 -7.31
CA ASN A 96 23.74 1.80 -7.41
C ASN A 96 24.08 0.52 -6.66
N ILE A 97 25.00 -0.26 -7.21
CA ILE A 97 25.65 -1.38 -6.51
C ILE A 97 27.05 -0.95 -6.05
N ARG A 98 27.75 -1.84 -5.34
CA ARG A 98 29.14 -1.59 -4.89
C ARG A 98 30.01 -1.08 -6.04
N ASN A 99 30.95 -0.19 -5.72
CA ASN A 99 31.85 0.48 -6.65
C ASN A 99 31.16 1.50 -7.60
N SER A 100 30.09 2.15 -7.12
CA SER A 100 29.40 3.24 -7.83
C SER A 100 28.83 2.86 -9.21
N ARG A 101 28.61 1.57 -9.46
CA ARG A 101 28.01 1.11 -10.71
C ARG A 101 26.49 1.24 -10.63
N THR A 102 25.90 2.05 -11.50
CA THR A 102 24.44 2.18 -11.61
C THR A 102 23.85 0.97 -12.34
N THR A 103 22.83 0.34 -11.74
CA THR A 103 22.12 -0.82 -12.29
C THR A 103 20.69 -0.49 -12.73
N LEU A 104 20.13 0.60 -12.21
CA LEU A 104 18.82 1.11 -12.62
C LEU A 104 18.92 2.63 -12.69
N PHE A 105 18.37 3.20 -13.75
CA PHE A 105 18.33 4.64 -13.99
C PHE A 105 17.04 4.96 -14.74
N ASP A 106 16.13 5.66 -14.08
CA ASP A 106 14.82 6.02 -14.63
C ASP A 106 14.53 7.50 -14.42
N TYR A 107 14.27 8.21 -15.53
CA TYR A 107 13.75 9.58 -15.51
C TYR A 107 12.33 9.62 -14.94
N ASN A 108 11.89 10.80 -14.49
CA ASN A 108 10.56 11.05 -13.93
C ASN A 108 10.23 10.06 -12.79
N CYS A 109 11.23 9.66 -12.00
CA CYS A 109 11.09 8.63 -10.96
C CYS A 109 10.48 7.30 -11.46
N GLY A 110 10.67 6.95 -12.73
CA GLY A 110 10.05 5.77 -13.34
C GLY A 110 8.55 5.87 -13.58
N HIS A 111 7.97 7.08 -13.61
CA HIS A 111 6.53 7.33 -13.81
C HIS A 111 5.95 6.61 -15.04
N HIS A 112 6.67 6.67 -16.17
CA HIS A 112 6.25 6.08 -17.44
C HIS A 112 6.62 4.59 -17.59
N LYS A 113 7.13 3.93 -16.55
CA LYS A 113 7.47 2.50 -16.61
C LYS A 113 6.23 1.65 -16.34
N ASP A 114 5.85 0.86 -17.34
CA ASP A 114 4.68 -0.01 -17.23
C ASP A 114 4.91 -1.26 -16.40
N ASN A 115 6.16 -1.71 -16.24
CA ASN A 115 6.38 -3.04 -15.70
C ASN A 115 6.33 -3.10 -14.18
N ASN A 116 6.91 -2.13 -13.44
CA ASN A 116 6.94 -2.17 -11.97
C ASN A 116 7.29 -0.81 -11.34
N VAL A 117 6.92 -0.65 -10.08
CA VAL A 117 7.45 0.40 -9.19
C VAL A 117 8.96 0.15 -9.00
N PRO A 118 9.85 1.13 -9.19
CA PRO A 118 11.29 0.91 -9.19
C PRO A 118 11.89 0.67 -7.79
N THR A 119 11.06 0.73 -6.75
CA THR A 119 11.45 0.55 -5.34
C THR A 119 10.61 -0.52 -4.64
N ASN A 120 11.16 -1.11 -3.58
CA ASN A 120 10.47 -2.02 -2.66
C ASN A 120 10.55 -1.52 -1.21
N LEU A 121 10.76 -0.22 -1.00
CA LEU A 121 10.80 0.37 0.35
C LEU A 121 9.50 0.13 1.12
N ASP A 122 8.36 0.04 0.44
CA ASP A 122 7.08 -0.38 1.03
C ASP A 122 7.05 -1.84 1.49
N TYR A 123 8.08 -2.65 1.26
CA TYR A 123 8.23 -3.98 1.86
C TYR A 123 9.38 -4.04 2.88
N VAL A 124 9.98 -2.90 3.22
CA VAL A 124 10.98 -2.78 4.29
C VAL A 124 10.27 -2.31 5.58
N PRO A 125 10.54 -2.93 6.75
CA PRO A 125 9.99 -2.47 8.03
C PRO A 125 10.22 -0.98 8.26
N GLN A 126 9.19 -0.25 8.73
CA GLN A 126 9.27 1.22 8.85
C GLN A 126 10.47 1.71 9.65
N HIS A 127 10.87 0.99 10.69
CA HIS A 127 11.99 1.40 11.54
C HIS A 127 13.36 1.36 10.84
N LEU A 128 13.47 0.68 9.69
CA LEU A 128 14.70 0.53 8.90
C LEU A 128 14.75 1.45 7.68
N ARG A 129 13.66 2.15 7.38
CA ARG A 129 13.56 3.05 6.23
C ARG A 129 14.08 4.43 6.57
#